data_AF-A0A7C0YDU3-F1
#
_entry.id   AF-A0A7C0YDU3-F1
#
_cell.length_a   1.000
_cell.length_b   1.000
_cell.length_c   1.000
_cell.angle_alpha   90.00
_cell.angle_beta   90.00
_cell.angle_gamma   90.00
#
_symmetry.space_group_name_H-M   'P 1'
#
loop_
_entity.id
_entity.type
_entity.pdbx_description
1 polymer ?
#
loop_
_entity_poly.entity_id
_entity_poly.type
_entity_poly.pdbx_seq_one_letter_code
_entity_poly.pdbx_strand_id
1 'polypeptide(L)'
;MRSIEIYDTTLRDGAQSEDISFSVEDKLRITGKLDELGIHYIEGGWPGSNPRDAEFFKLIKKLRLKTSEIAAFGATHRASVKVNKDPSIKALLAAKTPVITIVGKTWDFHAHEALRVSLKTNLDLIYNTIV
;
A
#
# COMPACT_ATOMS: atom_id res chain seq x y z
N MET A 1 -29.61 -7.13 4.06
CA MET A 1 -28.72 -7.23 2.89
C MET A 1 -27.27 -7.27 3.38
N ARG A 2 -26.41 -8.05 2.73
CA ARG A 2 -24.97 -8.09 3.04
C ARG A 2 -24.28 -6.98 2.26
N SER A 3 -23.47 -6.16 2.91
CA SER A 3 -22.65 -5.14 2.24
C SER A 3 -21.49 -5.82 1.49
N ILE A 4 -21.19 -5.36 0.28
CA ILE A 4 -20.03 -5.78 -0.51
C ILE A 4 -19.23 -4.53 -0.83
N GLU A 5 -17.99 -4.50 -0.37
CA GLU A 5 -17.04 -3.42 -0.67
C GLU A 5 -16.10 -3.85 -1.79
N ILE A 6 -15.64 -2.87 -2.56
CA ILE A 6 -14.78 -3.07 -3.73
C ILE A 6 -13.45 -2.40 -3.45
N TYR A 7 -12.38 -3.19 -3.50
CA TYR A 7 -11.01 -2.74 -3.34
C TYR A 7 -10.28 -2.87 -4.67
N ASP A 8 -9.99 -1.73 -5.31
CA ASP A 8 -9.33 -1.67 -6.61
C ASP A 8 -7.81 -1.55 -6.46
N THR A 9 -7.07 -2.37 -7.19
CA THR A 9 -5.60 -2.42 -7.20
C THR A 9 -4.99 -1.95 -8.52
N THR A 10 -5.76 -1.32 -9.40
CA THR A 10 -5.32 -0.89 -10.75
C THR A 10 -4.04 -0.04 -10.68
N LEU A 11 -3.97 0.88 -9.72
CA LEU A 11 -2.86 1.82 -9.58
C LEU A 11 -1.60 1.27 -8.87
N ARG A 12 -1.69 0.05 -8.32
CA ARG A 12 -0.57 -0.64 -7.67
C ARG A 12 -0.25 -1.96 -8.37
N ASP A 13 -1.12 -2.96 -8.21
CA ASP A 13 -0.91 -4.30 -8.75
C ASP A 13 -1.07 -4.31 -10.27
N GLY A 14 -2.08 -3.62 -10.80
CA GLY A 14 -2.26 -3.46 -12.25
C GLY A 14 -1.09 -2.76 -12.92
N ALA A 15 -0.46 -1.81 -12.22
CA ALA A 15 0.71 -1.08 -12.68
C ALA A 15 2.04 -1.88 -12.66
N GLN A 16 2.05 -3.11 -12.12
CA GLN A 16 3.25 -3.97 -12.11
C GLN A 16 3.40 -4.81 -13.38
N SER A 17 2.43 -4.76 -14.29
CA SER A 17 2.52 -5.42 -15.60
C SER A 17 3.61 -4.78 -16.46
N GLU A 18 4.26 -5.59 -17.30
CA GLU A 18 5.19 -5.07 -18.30
C GLU A 18 4.52 -4.01 -19.18
N ASP A 19 5.31 -3.01 -19.59
CA ASP A 19 4.87 -1.86 -20.41
C ASP A 19 3.81 -0.93 -19.78
N ILE A 20 3.38 -1.14 -18.53
CA ILE A 20 2.50 -0.21 -17.82
C ILE A 20 3.33 0.72 -16.93
N SER A 21 3.22 2.02 -17.18
CA SER A 21 3.89 3.05 -16.38
C SER A 21 3.04 4.30 -16.32
N PHE A 22 2.36 4.51 -15.19
CA PHE A 22 1.55 5.70 -14.99
C PHE A 22 2.41 6.90 -14.57
N SER A 23 2.16 8.06 -15.17
CA SER A 23 2.57 9.34 -14.58
C SER A 23 1.76 9.61 -13.30
N VAL A 24 2.20 10.58 -12.49
CA VAL A 24 1.44 10.97 -11.28
C VAL A 24 0.08 11.55 -11.69
N GLU A 25 0.04 12.29 -12.79
CA GLU A 25 -1.16 12.86 -13.39
C GLU A 25 -2.14 11.78 -13.85
N ASP A 26 -1.64 10.71 -14.49
CA ASP A 26 -2.46 9.56 -14.87
C ASP A 26 -3.09 8.91 -13.65
N LYS A 27 -2.30 8.67 -12.60
CA LYS A 27 -2.82 8.09 -11.35
C LYS A 27 -3.92 8.95 -10.74
N LEU A 28 -3.76 10.27 -10.72
CA LEU A 28 -4.80 11.19 -10.21
C LEU A 28 -6.07 11.16 -11.06
N ARG A 29 -5.93 11.16 -12.39
CA ARG A 29 -7.08 11.07 -13.33
C ARG A 29 -7.84 9.75 -13.17
N ILE A 30 -7.11 8.63 -13.14
CA ILE A 30 -7.69 7.30 -12.95
C ILE A 30 -8.38 7.21 -11.59
N THR A 31 -7.76 7.74 -10.51
CA THR A 31 -8.38 7.77 -9.18
C THR A 31 -9.74 8.50 -9.20
N GLY A 32 -9.82 9.63 -9.90
CA GLY A 32 -11.09 10.34 -10.08
C GLY A 32 -12.13 9.50 -10.83
N LYS A 33 -11.72 8.73 -11.84
CA LYS A 33 -12.62 7.82 -12.58
C LYS A 33 -13.08 6.61 -11.76
N LEU A 34 -12.22 6.06 -10.91
CA LEU A 34 -12.59 5.00 -9.99
C LEU A 34 -13.57 5.49 -8.91
N ASP A 35 -13.41 6.73 -8.42
CA ASP A 35 -14.37 7.36 -7.50
C ASP A 35 -15.72 7.63 -8.18
N GLU A 36 -15.72 8.13 -9.42
CA GLU A 36 -16.93 8.29 -10.24
C GLU A 36 -17.67 6.95 -10.45
N LEU A 37 -16.94 5.84 -10.57
CA LEU A 37 -17.49 4.49 -10.69
C LEU A 37 -18.08 3.95 -9.37
N GLY A 38 -17.80 4.60 -8.25
CA GLY A 38 -18.28 4.19 -6.92
C GLY A 38 -17.41 3.11 -6.25
N ILE A 39 -16.11 3.05 -6.58
CA ILE A 39 -15.17 2.16 -5.89
C ILE A 39 -15.02 2.59 -4.43
N HIS A 40 -14.97 1.62 -3.50
CA HIS A 40 -14.91 1.90 -2.07
C HIS A 40 -13.48 2.19 -1.61
N TYR A 41 -12.51 1.39 -2.07
CA TYR A 41 -11.10 1.56 -1.74
C TYR A 41 -10.24 1.56 -3.01
N ILE A 42 -9.31 2.50 -3.10
CA ILE A 42 -8.36 2.60 -4.21
C ILE A 42 -6.94 2.47 -3.65
N GLU A 43 -6.23 1.42 -4.04
CA GLU A 43 -4.84 1.22 -3.66
C GLU A 43 -3.90 2.09 -4.49
N GLY A 44 -3.44 3.19 -3.88
CA GLY A 44 -2.71 4.25 -4.57
C GLY A 44 -1.25 3.97 -4.91
N GLY A 45 -0.68 2.87 -4.41
CA GLY A 45 0.74 2.51 -4.62
C GLY A 45 1.54 2.40 -3.33
N TRP A 46 2.87 2.37 -3.45
CA TRP A 46 3.82 2.13 -2.36
C TRP A 46 4.72 3.35 -2.12
N PRO A 47 4.39 4.24 -1.16
CA PRO A 47 5.09 5.51 -0.95
C PRO A 47 6.56 5.34 -0.53
N GLY A 48 6.89 4.24 0.14
CA GLY A 48 8.25 3.91 0.57
C GLY A 48 9.12 3.21 -0.48
N SER A 49 8.59 2.93 -1.68
CA SER A 49 9.29 2.19 -2.74
C SER A 49 9.38 2.96 -4.06
N ASN A 50 8.39 3.77 -4.41
CA ASN A 50 8.33 4.49 -5.68
C ASN A 50 8.15 5.99 -5.46
N PRO A 51 9.08 6.86 -5.94
CA PRO A 51 8.96 8.31 -5.82
C PRO A 51 7.66 8.88 -6.41
N ARG A 52 7.16 8.30 -7.51
CA ARG A 52 5.90 8.71 -8.13
C ARG A 52 4.70 8.43 -7.22
N ASP A 53 4.74 7.32 -6.49
CA ASP A 53 3.69 6.99 -5.51
C ASP A 53 3.74 7.96 -4.33
N ALA A 54 4.95 8.27 -3.84
CA ALA A 54 5.11 9.26 -2.78
C ALA A 54 4.57 10.64 -3.17
N GLU A 55 4.77 11.05 -4.43
CA GLU A 55 4.20 12.28 -4.97
C GLU A 55 2.68 12.19 -5.16
N PHE A 56 2.16 11.07 -5.67
CA PHE A 56 0.73 10.79 -5.76
C PHE A 56 0.05 10.98 -4.40
N PHE A 57 0.57 10.38 -3.31
CA PHE A 57 -0.02 10.54 -1.97
C PHE A 57 0.05 11.97 -1.42
N LYS A 58 0.97 12.82 -1.92
CA LYS A 58 0.96 14.26 -1.59
C LYS A 58 -0.13 15.00 -2.35
N LEU A 59 -0.32 14.69 -3.63
CA LEU A 59 -1.24 15.42 -4.51
C LEU A 59 -2.69 14.95 -4.38
N ILE A 60 -2.94 13.66 -4.13
CA ILE A 60 -4.29 13.10 -4.03
C ILE A 60 -5.11 13.73 -2.91
N LYS A 61 -4.45 14.26 -1.86
CA LYS A 61 -5.06 15.02 -0.77
C LYS A 61 -5.81 16.27 -1.22
N LYS A 62 -5.49 16.78 -2.42
CA LYS A 62 -6.16 17.94 -3.04
C LYS A 62 -7.40 17.53 -3.83
N LEU A 63 -7.55 16.25 -4.16
CA LEU A 63 -8.70 15.74 -4.89
C LEU A 63 -9.83 15.45 -3.89
N ARG A 64 -11.03 15.95 -4.18
CA ARG A 64 -12.21 15.69 -3.37
C ARG A 64 -12.91 14.45 -3.90
N LEU A 65 -12.76 13.34 -3.21
CA LEU A 65 -13.43 12.07 -3.50
C LEU A 65 -14.82 12.06 -2.84
N LYS A 66 -15.79 11.41 -3.48
CA LYS A 66 -17.16 11.29 -2.97
C LYS A 66 -17.39 9.99 -2.23
N THR A 67 -16.79 8.91 -2.73
CA THR A 67 -17.06 7.53 -2.31
C THR A 67 -15.78 6.85 -1.85
N SER A 68 -14.69 7.01 -2.60
CA SER A 68 -13.48 6.21 -2.40
C SER A 68 -12.62 6.69 -1.24
N GLU A 69 -12.13 5.73 -0.46
CA GLU A 69 -11.01 5.90 0.44
C GLU A 69 -9.70 5.46 -0.22
N ILE A 70 -8.63 6.23 0.00
CA ILE A 70 -7.32 5.90 -0.55
C ILE A 70 -6.57 4.97 0.43
N ALA A 71 -6.04 3.87 -0.10
CA ALA A 71 -5.18 2.95 0.62
C ALA A 71 -3.71 3.10 0.18
N ALA A 72 -2.80 3.20 1.15
CA ALA A 72 -1.36 3.10 0.89
C ALA A 72 -0.89 1.66 1.10
N PHE A 73 -0.21 1.09 0.10
CA PHE A 73 0.31 -0.28 0.17
C PHE A 73 1.73 -0.31 0.69
N GLY A 74 2.04 -1.29 1.52
CA GLY A 74 3.42 -1.61 1.90
C GLY A 74 3.54 -3.00 2.50
N ALA A 75 4.73 -3.29 3.04
CA ALA A 75 5.03 -4.57 3.67
C ALA A 75 5.31 -4.41 5.17
N THR A 76 5.39 -5.54 5.88
CA THR A 76 5.92 -5.60 7.25
C THR A 76 7.28 -4.92 7.36
N HIS A 77 7.61 -4.40 8.54
CA HIS A 77 8.92 -3.79 8.76
C HIS A 77 10.05 -4.79 8.50
N ARG A 78 11.20 -4.29 8.06
CA ARG A 78 12.37 -5.11 7.76
C ARG A 78 12.93 -5.72 9.04
N ALA A 79 13.41 -6.96 8.95
CA ALA A 79 14.02 -7.66 10.08
C ALA A 79 15.28 -6.98 10.64
N SER A 80 16.00 -6.23 9.81
CA SER A 80 17.26 -5.57 10.18
C SER A 80 17.08 -4.28 10.96
N VAL A 81 15.85 -3.75 11.08
CA VAL A 81 15.58 -2.48 11.76
C VAL A 81 14.37 -2.59 12.67
N LYS A 82 14.37 -1.81 13.76
CA LYS A 82 13.18 -1.65 14.60
C LYS A 82 12.07 -0.95 13.79
N VAL A 83 10.81 -1.35 13.99
CA VAL A 83 9.65 -0.79 13.28
C VAL A 83 9.62 0.74 13.29
N ASN A 84 9.88 1.37 14.44
CA ASN A 84 9.86 2.84 14.59
C ASN A 84 10.99 3.57 13.84
N LYS A 85 11.99 2.83 13.34
CA LYS A 85 13.09 3.33 12.53
C LYS A 85 12.97 2.89 11.07
N ASP A 86 11.99 2.05 10.71
CA ASP A 86 11.83 1.58 9.34
C ASP A 86 11.36 2.72 8.42
N PRO A 87 12.14 3.08 7.39
CA PRO A 87 11.76 4.17 6.48
C PRO A 87 10.52 3.85 5.66
N SER A 88 10.26 2.58 5.34
CA SER A 88 9.07 2.16 4.59
C SER A 88 7.81 2.32 5.44
N ILE A 89 7.87 1.96 6.73
CA ILE A 89 6.75 2.19 7.67
C ILE A 89 6.52 3.70 7.88
N LYS A 90 7.60 4.47 8.07
CA LYS A 90 7.48 5.94 8.16
C LYS A 90 6.85 6.56 6.92
N ALA A 91 7.18 6.06 5.72
CA ALA A 91 6.60 6.53 4.47
C ALA A 91 5.10 6.24 4.37
N LEU A 92 4.65 5.05 4.84
CA LEU A 92 3.22 4.72 4.93
C LEU A 92 2.48 5.68 5.87
N LEU A 93 3.02 5.92 7.07
CA LEU A 93 2.44 6.86 8.03
C LEU A 93 2.43 8.30 7.50
N ALA A 94 3.48 8.69 6.77
CA ALA A 94 3.58 10.02 6.16
C ALA A 94 2.59 10.21 4.99
N ALA A 95 2.13 9.12 4.35
CA ALA A 95 1.08 9.20 3.34
C ALA A 95 -0.21 9.77 3.93
N LYS A 96 -0.47 9.56 5.23
CA LYS A 96 -1.68 10.02 5.93
C LYS A 96 -2.97 9.61 5.21
N THR A 97 -2.97 8.41 4.66
CA THR A 97 -4.17 7.80 4.08
C THR A 97 -5.03 7.22 5.20
N PRO A 98 -6.36 7.21 5.04
CA PRO A 98 -7.26 6.58 6.01
C PRO A 98 -7.01 5.08 6.14
N VAL A 99 -6.54 4.45 5.05
CA VAL A 99 -6.26 3.01 4.99
C VAL A 99 -4.79 2.77 4.66
N ILE A 100 -4.20 1.77 5.32
CA ILE A 100 -2.89 1.23 4.99
C ILE A 100 -3.04 -0.28 4.81
N THR A 101 -2.62 -0.77 3.65
CA THR A 101 -2.65 -2.20 3.30
C THR A 101 -1.26 -2.77 3.46
N ILE A 102 -1.11 -3.76 4.33
CA ILE A 102 0.17 -4.39 4.65
C ILE A 102 0.20 -5.81 4.11
N VAL A 103 1.25 -6.14 3.36
CA VAL A 103 1.59 -7.53 3.01
C VAL A 103 2.61 -8.11 3.98
N GLY A 104 2.33 -9.31 4.48
CA GLY A 104 3.25 -10.11 5.31
C GLY A 104 3.35 -11.53 4.75
N LYS A 105 4.55 -12.11 4.74
CA LYS A 105 4.75 -13.49 4.29
C LYS A 105 4.31 -14.45 5.38
N THR A 106 3.37 -15.35 5.06
CA THR A 106 2.81 -16.31 6.03
C THR A 106 3.22 -17.75 5.78
N TRP A 107 3.81 -18.05 4.61
CA TRP A 107 4.34 -19.37 4.30
C TRP A 107 5.73 -19.54 4.95
N ASP A 108 5.94 -20.64 5.68
CA ASP A 108 7.21 -21.00 6.34
C ASP A 108 8.41 -21.00 5.38
N PHE A 109 8.22 -21.53 4.17
CA PHE A 109 9.22 -21.49 3.10
C PHE A 109 9.66 -20.05 2.79
N HIS A 110 8.72 -19.12 2.67
CA HIS A 110 9.03 -17.71 2.42
C HIS A 110 9.70 -17.03 3.62
N ALA A 111 9.38 -17.43 4.85
CA ALA A 111 10.05 -16.91 6.04
C ALA A 111 11.53 -17.32 6.07
N HIS A 112 11.82 -18.58 5.73
CA HIS A 112 13.18 -19.12 5.73
C HIS A 112 14.01 -18.68 4.51
N GLU A 113 13.44 -18.75 3.31
CA GLU A 113 14.22 -18.53 2.09
C GLU A 113 14.25 -17.06 1.65
N ALA A 114 13.11 -16.37 1.72
CA ALA A 114 13.02 -14.99 1.24
C ALA A 114 13.38 -13.96 2.32
N LEU A 115 12.89 -14.16 3.55
CA LEU A 115 13.18 -13.24 4.66
C LEU A 115 14.41 -13.65 5.46
N ARG A 116 14.81 -14.93 5.41
CA ARG A 116 15.94 -15.49 6.16
C ARG A 116 15.83 -15.27 7.67
N VAL A 117 14.63 -15.50 8.21
CA VAL A 117 14.33 -15.37 9.64
C VAL A 117 13.67 -16.64 10.19
N SER A 118 13.64 -16.77 11.53
CA SER A 118 12.85 -17.82 12.17
C SER A 118 11.34 -17.54 12.06
N LEU A 119 10.49 -18.57 12.17
CA LEU A 119 9.03 -18.39 12.18
C LEU A 119 8.57 -17.46 13.31
N LYS A 120 9.19 -17.56 14.48
CA LYS A 120 8.93 -16.67 15.61
C LYS A 120 9.25 -15.22 15.26
N THR A 121 10.43 -14.97 14.69
CA THR A 121 10.81 -13.64 14.24
C THR A 121 9.84 -13.12 13.19
N ASN A 122 9.40 -13.95 12.23
CA ASN A 122 8.41 -13.54 11.23
C ASN A 122 7.08 -13.09 11.86
N LEU A 123 6.59 -13.81 12.87
CA LEU A 123 5.42 -13.39 13.65
C LEU A 123 5.67 -12.05 14.37
N ASP A 124 6.86 -11.85 14.95
CA ASP A 124 7.24 -10.58 15.57
C ASP A 124 7.25 -9.43 14.55
N LEU A 125 7.71 -9.66 13.30
CA LEU A 125 7.68 -8.64 12.24
C LEU A 125 6.25 -8.23 11.88
N ILE A 126 5.34 -9.20 11.77
CA ILE A 126 3.92 -8.95 11.49
C ILE A 126 3.31 -8.17 12.65
N TYR A 127 3.45 -8.67 13.88
CA TYR A 127 2.88 -8.07 15.08
C TYR A 127 3.35 -6.62 15.28
N ASN A 128 4.66 -6.39 15.27
CA ASN A 128 5.22 -5.06 15.49
C ASN A 128 4.87 -4.06 14.38
N THR A 129 4.46 -4.52 13.19
CA THR A 129 4.03 -3.63 12.10
C THR A 129 2.64 -3.06 12.36
N ILE A 130 1.74 -3.85 12.97
CA ILE A 130 0.32 -3.53 13.09
C ILE A 130 -0.10 -3.10 14.50
N VAL A 131 0.69 -3.41 15.52
CA VAL A 131 0.45 -3.07 16.94
C VAL A 131 1.51 -2.07 17.43
#